data_AF-A0A2E9B9E9-F1
#
_entry.id   AF-A0A2E9B9E9-F1
#
_cell.length_a   1.000
_cell.length_b   1.000
_cell.length_c   1.000
_cell.angle_alpha   90.00
_cell.angle_beta   90.00
_cell.angle_gamma   90.00
#
_symmetry.space_group_name_H-M   'P 1'
#
loop_
_entity.id
_entity.type
_entity.pdbx_description
1 polymer ?
#
loop_
_entity_poly.entity_id
_entity_poly.type
_entity_poly.pdbx_seq_one_letter_code
_entity_poly.pdbx_strand_id
1 'polypeptide(L)'
;MTKLTLGAGVALLIGSIILAVLGGGSTVSDLAENPNGVEVWSGTAPDTYEGNFEMVNTYLIFVEDESTVEVTVVEGDEENRFIPCEEEPNDCDYYDWPGHTYVGQVSVYTPGTWGVEFNGTGSVVVTEMAVDIGGVMSIFGGMMGFCCSFCVIGLGIIFIFTLKDNKLQQGIMMVQKSDGTFQQVGGMPAPAQSAPMVAGGIHPAYTTEQPIIQQSIQQVEILPPIGGQQPPNQGL
;
A
#
# COMPACT_ATOMS: atom_id res chain seq x y z
N MET A 1 -11.05 -19.05 10.41
CA MET A 1 -10.54 -17.67 10.36
C MET A 1 -9.06 -17.64 9.99
N THR A 2 -8.12 -18.08 10.84
CA THR A 2 -6.67 -17.93 10.61
C THR A 2 -6.14 -18.51 9.29
N LYS A 3 -6.64 -19.68 8.86
CA LYS A 3 -6.26 -20.30 7.58
C LYS A 3 -6.72 -19.48 6.36
N LEU A 4 -7.85 -18.79 6.47
CA LEU A 4 -8.38 -17.92 5.40
C LEU A 4 -7.56 -16.64 5.30
N THR A 5 -7.18 -16.03 6.43
CA THR A 5 -6.32 -14.83 6.46
C THR A 5 -4.92 -15.13 5.92
N LEU A 6 -4.33 -16.27 6.29
CA LEU A 6 -3.04 -16.69 5.75
C LEU A 6 -3.12 -16.94 4.23
N GLY A 7 -4.16 -17.66 3.78
CA GLY A 7 -4.38 -17.93 2.36
C GLY A 7 -4.60 -16.66 1.54
N ALA A 8 -5.38 -15.71 2.06
CA ALA A 8 -5.59 -14.40 1.43
C ALA A 8 -4.29 -13.60 1.35
N GLY A 9 -3.49 -13.57 2.41
CA GLY A 9 -2.20 -12.87 2.40
C GLY A 9 -1.21 -13.45 1.38
N VAL A 10 -1.14 -14.78 1.25
CA VAL A 10 -0.29 -15.43 0.23
C VAL A 10 -0.82 -15.16 -1.18
N ALA A 11 -2.13 -15.21 -1.40
CA ALA A 11 -2.72 -14.90 -2.71
C ALA A 11 -2.45 -13.45 -3.12
N LEU A 12 -2.58 -12.50 -2.18
CA LEU A 12 -2.24 -11.10 -2.41
C LEU A 12 -0.75 -10.93 -2.72
N LEU A 13 0.14 -11.62 -2.02
CA LEU A 13 1.58 -11.58 -2.26
C LEU A 13 1.89 -12.02 -3.69
N ILE A 14 1.36 -13.17 -4.10
CA ILE A 14 1.56 -13.73 -5.44
C ILE A 14 1.01 -12.78 -6.50
N GLY A 15 -0.21 -12.27 -6.32
CA GLY A 15 -0.82 -11.31 -7.24
C GLY A 15 0.02 -10.03 -7.38
N SER A 16 0.57 -9.53 -6.29
CA SER A 16 1.41 -8.32 -6.27
C SER A 16 2.73 -8.53 -7.02
N ILE A 17 3.37 -9.68 -6.85
CA ILE A 17 4.59 -10.04 -7.58
C ILE A 17 4.30 -10.16 -9.08
N ILE A 18 3.19 -10.81 -9.45
CA ILE A 18 2.80 -10.95 -10.86
C ILE A 18 2.56 -9.57 -11.49
N LEU A 19 1.85 -8.67 -10.81
CA LEU A 19 1.63 -7.31 -11.29
C LEU A 19 2.96 -6.55 -11.46
N ALA A 20 3.83 -6.58 -10.45
CA ALA A 20 5.12 -5.89 -10.51
C ALA A 20 6.03 -6.42 -11.63
N VAL A 21 6.10 -7.74 -11.82
CA VAL A 21 7.02 -8.36 -12.78
C VAL A 21 6.47 -8.32 -14.21
N LEU A 22 5.21 -8.70 -14.41
CA LEU A 22 4.64 -8.77 -15.76
C LEU A 22 4.15 -7.42 -16.26
N GLY A 23 3.57 -6.60 -15.38
CA GLY A 23 3.12 -5.27 -15.77
C GLY A 23 4.28 -4.27 -15.76
N GLY A 24 5.11 -4.29 -14.72
CA GLY A 24 6.18 -3.31 -14.55
C GLY A 24 7.45 -3.63 -15.33
N GLY A 25 7.66 -4.91 -15.66
CA GLY A 25 8.87 -5.38 -16.31
C GLY A 25 9.09 -4.75 -17.69
N SER A 26 8.03 -4.61 -18.50
CA SER A 26 8.15 -3.99 -19.83
C SER A 26 8.56 -2.53 -19.76
N THR A 27 7.93 -1.72 -18.90
CA THR A 27 8.29 -0.30 -18.74
C THR A 27 9.71 -0.13 -18.21
N VAL A 28 10.13 -0.95 -17.25
CA VAL A 28 11.51 -0.90 -16.74
C VAL A 28 12.51 -1.33 -17.81
N SER A 29 12.18 -2.34 -18.61
CA SER A 29 13.02 -2.78 -19.73
C SER A 29 13.15 -1.72 -20.81
N ASP A 30 12.05 -1.07 -21.20
CA ASP A 30 12.06 -0.03 -22.23
C ASP A 30 12.91 1.17 -21.80
N LEU A 31 12.79 1.62 -20.54
CA LEU A 31 13.65 2.68 -19.98
C LEU A 31 15.11 2.25 -19.84
N ALA A 32 15.38 0.97 -19.56
CA ALA A 32 16.74 0.46 -19.45
C ALA A 32 17.42 0.29 -20.83
N GLU A 33 16.66 -0.07 -21.86
CA GLU A 33 17.13 -0.18 -23.24
C GLU A 33 17.33 1.20 -23.87
N ASN A 34 16.49 2.17 -23.51
CA ASN A 34 16.58 3.52 -24.00
C ASN A 34 16.45 4.59 -22.90
N PRO A 35 17.52 4.83 -22.13
CA PRO A 35 17.49 5.73 -20.97
C PRO A 35 17.30 7.20 -21.33
N ASN A 36 17.57 7.59 -22.58
CA ASN A 36 17.40 8.96 -23.07
C ASN A 36 16.15 9.13 -23.95
N GLY A 37 15.33 8.09 -24.10
CA GLY A 37 14.17 8.12 -24.97
C GLY A 37 14.48 8.02 -26.47
N VAL A 38 13.43 7.84 -27.27
CA VAL A 38 13.52 7.66 -28.72
C VAL A 38 13.50 9.03 -29.38
N GLU A 39 14.40 9.27 -30.35
CA GLU A 39 14.35 10.49 -31.16
C GLU A 39 13.00 10.61 -31.88
N VAL A 40 12.26 11.68 -31.59
CA VAL A 40 10.99 12.00 -32.25
C VAL A 40 11.15 13.15 -33.24
N TRP A 41 12.15 13.99 -33.04
CA TRP A 41 12.44 15.10 -33.93
C TRP A 41 13.90 15.55 -33.82
N SER A 42 14.46 15.99 -34.93
CA SER A 42 15.76 16.65 -35.00
C SER A 42 15.70 17.83 -35.98
N GLY A 43 16.39 18.91 -35.63
CA GLY A 43 16.36 20.16 -36.39
C GLY A 43 17.52 21.08 -36.03
N THR A 44 17.46 22.33 -36.49
CA THR A 44 18.51 23.33 -36.24
C THR A 44 17.89 24.66 -35.86
N ALA A 45 18.27 25.22 -34.71
CA ALA A 45 17.76 26.51 -34.27
C ALA A 45 18.23 27.66 -35.19
N PRO A 46 17.39 28.69 -35.42
CA PRO A 46 16.03 28.84 -34.91
C PRO A 46 14.99 28.03 -35.70
N ASP A 47 14.11 27.32 -35.01
CA ASP A 47 13.02 26.51 -35.60
C ASP A 47 11.87 26.29 -34.61
N THR A 48 10.74 25.78 -35.08
CA THR A 48 9.59 25.42 -34.23
C THR A 48 9.16 23.98 -34.52
N TYR A 49 9.13 23.17 -33.47
CA TYR A 49 8.62 21.80 -33.52
C TYR A 49 7.16 21.76 -33.06
N GLU A 50 6.27 21.22 -33.89
CA GLU A 50 4.91 20.86 -33.48
C GLU A 50 4.83 19.35 -33.24
N GLY A 51 4.65 18.98 -31.98
CA GLY A 51 4.56 17.58 -31.53
C GLY A 51 3.25 17.29 -30.84
N ASN A 52 2.86 16.01 -30.80
CA ASN A 52 1.79 15.57 -29.91
C ASN A 52 2.41 15.07 -28.60
N PHE A 53 2.06 15.72 -27.50
CA PHE A 53 2.63 15.45 -26.19
C PHE A 53 1.64 14.72 -25.30
N GLU A 54 2.11 13.72 -24.57
CA GLU A 54 1.35 12.98 -23.56
C GLU A 54 1.78 13.35 -22.14
N MET A 55 0.83 13.40 -21.20
CA MET A 55 1.07 13.76 -19.80
C MET A 55 2.07 12.82 -19.09
N VAL A 56 2.09 11.56 -19.48
CA VAL A 56 2.91 10.53 -18.82
C VAL A 56 4.28 10.35 -19.45
N ASN A 57 4.47 10.88 -20.67
CA ASN A 57 5.74 10.78 -21.36
C ASN A 57 6.62 11.95 -20.97
N THR A 58 7.93 11.71 -20.96
CA THR A 58 8.91 12.77 -20.73
C THR A 58 9.58 13.09 -22.06
N TYR A 59 9.57 14.37 -22.45
CA TYR A 59 10.18 14.83 -23.68
C TYR A 59 11.48 15.56 -23.35
N LEU A 60 12.62 14.93 -23.60
CA LEU A 60 13.93 15.49 -23.30
C LEU A 60 14.44 16.28 -24.51
N ILE A 61 15.16 17.36 -24.24
CA ILE A 61 15.77 18.21 -25.26
C ILE A 61 17.27 18.17 -25.10
N PHE A 62 17.93 17.83 -26.21
CA PHE A 62 19.37 17.79 -26.36
C PHE A 62 19.79 18.81 -27.41
N VAL A 63 20.88 19.52 -27.15
CA VAL A 63 21.43 20.53 -28.06
C VAL A 63 22.88 20.18 -28.37
N GLU A 64 23.35 20.49 -29.57
CA GLU A 64 24.75 20.25 -29.96
C GLU A 64 25.72 20.84 -28.93
N ASP A 65 26.82 20.15 -28.63
CA ASP A 65 27.82 20.63 -27.68
C ASP A 65 28.27 22.06 -28.01
N GLU A 66 28.44 22.90 -26.98
CA GLU A 66 28.82 24.33 -27.09
C GLU A 66 27.80 25.24 -27.81
N SER A 67 26.63 24.73 -28.18
CA SER A 67 25.55 25.54 -28.72
C SER A 67 24.83 26.37 -27.66
N THR A 68 24.09 27.38 -28.10
CA THR A 68 23.23 28.18 -27.22
C THR A 68 21.85 28.21 -27.83
N VAL A 69 20.95 27.41 -27.26
CA VAL A 69 19.55 27.31 -27.68
C VAL A 69 18.66 27.55 -26.47
N GLU A 70 17.79 28.54 -26.59
CA GLU A 70 16.70 28.83 -25.66
C GLU A 70 15.45 28.10 -26.14
N VAL A 71 14.78 27.41 -25.21
CA VAL A 71 13.58 26.62 -25.50
C VAL A 71 12.37 27.31 -24.86
N THR A 72 11.29 27.46 -25.61
CA THR A 72 10.02 27.97 -25.09
C THR A 72 8.85 27.15 -25.62
N VAL A 73 7.90 26.82 -24.76
CA VAL A 73 6.64 26.18 -25.18
C VAL A 73 5.66 27.27 -25.64
N VAL A 74 5.18 27.16 -26.87
CA VAL A 74 4.23 28.09 -27.47
C VAL A 74 2.89 27.97 -26.74
N GLU A 75 2.35 29.11 -26.30
CA GLU A 75 1.13 29.18 -25.47
C GLU A 75 1.23 28.38 -24.16
N GLY A 76 2.45 28.13 -23.67
CA GLY A 76 2.70 27.46 -22.40
C GLY A 76 2.21 28.25 -21.18
N ASP A 77 1.96 27.54 -20.09
CA ASP A 77 1.54 28.07 -18.78
C ASP A 77 2.41 27.49 -17.65
N GLU A 78 2.00 27.64 -16.38
CA GLU A 78 2.80 27.13 -15.25
C GLU A 78 2.94 25.61 -15.24
N GLU A 79 1.98 24.88 -15.81
CA GLU A 79 1.91 23.41 -15.86
C GLU A 79 2.36 22.83 -17.21
N ASN A 80 2.30 23.63 -18.27
CA ASN A 80 2.67 23.28 -19.65
C ASN A 80 3.86 24.14 -20.08
N ARG A 81 5.08 23.77 -19.68
CA ARG A 81 6.28 24.57 -19.90
C ARG A 81 7.52 23.72 -20.15
N PHE A 82 8.55 24.40 -20.65
CA PHE A 82 9.90 23.89 -20.62
C PHE A 82 10.45 24.01 -19.19
N ILE A 83 11.01 22.92 -18.68
CA ILE A 83 11.68 22.84 -17.40
C ILE A 83 13.18 22.68 -17.71
N PRO A 84 13.99 23.72 -17.47
CA PRO A 84 15.43 23.65 -17.70
C PRO A 84 16.07 22.66 -16.71
N CYS A 85 17.12 21.97 -17.14
CA CYS A 85 17.80 20.97 -16.31
C CYS A 85 18.49 21.58 -15.08
N GLU A 86 18.72 22.90 -15.07
CA GLU A 86 19.27 23.60 -13.92
C GLU A 86 18.25 23.85 -12.81
N GLU A 87 16.94 23.67 -13.08
CA GLU A 87 15.89 23.75 -12.07
C GLU A 87 16.04 22.61 -11.04
N GLU A 88 15.70 22.85 -9.76
CA GLU A 88 15.88 21.80 -8.74
C GLU A 88 14.91 20.61 -8.96
N PRO A 89 15.40 19.36 -8.99
CA PRO A 89 16.79 18.93 -8.79
C PRO A 89 17.63 19.06 -10.07
N ASN A 90 18.81 19.70 -9.98
CA ASN A 90 19.70 19.87 -11.13
C ASN A 90 20.10 18.50 -11.71
N ASP A 91 19.59 18.20 -12.90
CA ASP A 91 19.69 16.91 -13.57
C ASP A 91 20.39 17.01 -14.94
N CYS A 92 21.10 18.11 -15.18
CA CYS A 92 21.83 18.35 -16.44
C CYS A 92 22.82 17.24 -16.81
N ASP A 93 23.43 16.59 -15.82
CA ASP A 93 24.39 15.49 -16.02
C ASP A 93 23.75 14.09 -15.95
N TYR A 94 22.42 13.99 -15.85
CA TYR A 94 21.73 12.71 -15.69
C TYR A 94 21.58 11.96 -17.02
N TYR A 95 21.32 12.69 -18.10
CA TYR A 95 21.14 12.15 -19.45
C TYR A 95 22.36 12.44 -20.31
N ASP A 96 22.88 11.42 -20.99
CA ASP A 96 24.09 11.53 -21.81
C ASP A 96 23.77 11.12 -23.26
N TRP A 97 23.88 12.07 -24.18
CA TRP A 97 23.67 11.83 -25.61
C TRP A 97 24.94 12.22 -26.38
N PRO A 98 25.54 11.32 -27.18
CA PRO A 98 26.80 11.61 -27.85
C PRO A 98 26.75 12.88 -28.72
N GLY A 99 27.65 13.83 -28.41
CA GLY A 99 27.78 15.10 -29.13
C GLY A 99 26.70 16.13 -28.84
N HIS A 100 25.87 15.89 -27.80
CA HIS A 100 24.83 16.80 -27.39
C HIS A 100 24.78 16.94 -25.85
N THR A 101 24.44 18.13 -25.39
CA THR A 101 24.17 18.44 -23.98
C THR A 101 22.66 18.41 -23.73
N TYR A 102 22.24 17.76 -22.65
CA TYR A 102 20.86 17.85 -22.16
C TYR A 102 20.61 19.23 -21.54
N VAL A 103 19.55 19.92 -21.99
CA VAL A 103 19.21 21.28 -21.51
C VAL A 103 17.94 21.33 -20.68
N GLY A 104 17.14 20.26 -20.68
CA GLY A 104 15.88 20.21 -19.96
C GLY A 104 14.80 19.41 -20.70
N GLN A 105 13.59 19.47 -20.16
CA GLN A 105 12.46 18.68 -20.62
C GLN A 105 11.21 19.52 -20.83
N VAL A 106 10.36 19.09 -21.75
CA VAL A 106 9.02 19.67 -21.92
C VAL A 106 8.05 18.89 -21.06
N SER A 107 7.41 19.58 -20.13
CA SER A 107 6.36 19.04 -19.26
C SER A 107 5.02 19.61 -19.68
N VAL A 108 4.04 18.74 -19.92
CA VAL A 108 2.71 19.12 -20.41
C VAL A 108 1.68 18.33 -19.64
N TYR A 109 0.89 19.02 -18.84
CA TYR A 109 -0.18 18.42 -18.06
C TYR A 109 -1.40 18.12 -18.93
N THR A 110 -1.70 18.94 -19.93
CA THR A 110 -2.81 18.68 -20.85
C THR A 110 -2.29 18.03 -22.14
N PRO A 111 -2.63 16.75 -22.40
CA PRO A 111 -2.15 16.08 -23.61
C PRO A 111 -2.75 16.70 -24.86
N GLY A 112 -1.96 16.79 -25.92
CA GLY A 112 -2.38 17.39 -27.18
C GLY A 112 -1.22 17.86 -28.05
N THR A 113 -1.54 18.58 -29.11
CA THR A 113 -0.54 19.16 -29.99
C THR A 113 -0.03 20.47 -29.40
N TRP A 114 1.28 20.54 -29.16
CA TRP A 114 1.96 21.72 -28.64
C TRP A 114 3.10 22.12 -29.55
N GLY A 115 3.36 23.43 -29.63
CA GLY A 115 4.52 23.99 -30.32
C GLY A 115 5.66 24.20 -29.34
N VAL A 116 6.88 23.84 -29.72
CA VAL A 116 8.11 24.14 -28.99
C VAL A 116 9.00 24.98 -29.89
N GLU A 117 9.28 26.20 -29.47
CA GLU A 117 10.13 27.15 -30.18
C GLU A 117 11.57 27.03 -29.67
N PHE A 118 12.49 26.89 -30.61
CA PHE A 118 13.92 26.85 -30.36
C PHE A 118 14.53 28.12 -30.92
N ASN A 119 15.12 28.94 -30.05
CA ASN A 119 15.77 30.19 -30.42
C ASN A 119 17.27 30.09 -30.15
N GLY A 120 18.10 30.54 -31.09
CA GLY A 120 19.56 30.52 -30.95
C GLY A 120 20.25 29.86 -32.13
N THR A 121 21.37 29.18 -31.86
CA THR A 121 22.22 28.56 -32.89
C THR A 121 22.73 27.21 -32.43
N GLY A 122 22.43 26.15 -33.18
CA GLY A 122 22.89 24.79 -32.93
C GLY A 122 21.90 23.74 -33.43
N SER A 123 22.34 22.49 -33.55
CA SER A 123 21.44 21.35 -33.75
C SER A 123 20.64 21.07 -32.48
N VAL A 124 19.38 20.68 -32.63
CA VAL A 124 18.48 20.32 -31.53
C VAL A 124 17.88 18.95 -31.82
N VAL A 125 17.83 18.11 -30.80
CA VAL A 125 17.21 16.80 -30.84
C VAL A 125 16.20 16.72 -29.71
N VAL A 126 14.98 16.31 -30.05
CA VAL A 126 13.91 16.04 -29.09
C VAL A 126 13.71 14.54 -29.04
N THR A 127 13.76 13.99 -27.83
CA THR A 127 13.52 12.59 -27.58
C THR A 127 12.30 12.40 -26.69
N GLU A 128 11.66 11.24 -26.83
CA GLU A 128 10.49 10.85 -26.06
C GLU A 128 10.81 9.60 -25.24
N MET A 129 10.70 9.71 -23.92
CA MET A 129 10.63 8.58 -23.01
C MET A 129 9.17 8.22 -22.80
N ALA A 130 8.70 7.22 -23.54
CA ALA A 130 7.35 6.72 -23.42
C ALA A 130 7.20 5.91 -22.12
N VAL A 131 6.25 6.30 -21.29
CA VAL A 131 5.95 5.61 -20.03
C VAL A 131 4.56 5.00 -20.11
N ASP A 132 4.50 3.67 -20.12
CA ASP A 132 3.21 2.98 -20.10
C ASP A 132 2.50 3.15 -18.74
N ILE A 133 1.32 3.78 -18.76
CA ILE A 133 0.45 3.94 -17.59
C ILE A 133 0.15 2.60 -16.94
N GLY A 134 -0.09 1.56 -17.77
CA GLY A 134 -0.34 0.21 -17.30
C GLY A 134 0.83 -0.30 -16.46
N GLY A 135 2.04 -0.16 -16.98
CA GLY A 135 3.28 -0.50 -16.31
C GLY A 135 3.51 0.29 -15.03
N VAL A 136 3.39 1.62 -15.03
CA VAL A 136 3.55 2.43 -13.80
C VAL A 136 2.53 2.03 -12.74
N MET A 137 1.26 1.89 -13.12
CA MET A 137 0.21 1.46 -12.19
C MET A 137 0.45 0.05 -11.64
N SER A 138 1.02 -0.83 -12.45
CA SER A 138 1.35 -2.18 -12.02
C SER A 138 2.55 -2.24 -11.07
N ILE A 139 3.55 -1.37 -11.24
CA ILE A 139 4.68 -1.20 -10.30
C ILE A 139 4.14 -0.66 -8.97
N PHE A 140 3.35 0.41 -9.01
CA PHE A 140 2.75 0.99 -7.82
C PHE A 140 1.81 0.01 -7.10
N GLY A 141 0.92 -0.65 -7.86
CA GLY A 141 0.00 -1.65 -7.35
C GLY A 141 0.73 -2.87 -6.77
N GLY A 142 1.79 -3.32 -7.43
CA GLY A 142 2.64 -4.40 -6.97
C GLY A 142 3.40 -4.04 -5.68
N MET A 143 3.96 -2.85 -5.58
CA MET A 143 4.67 -2.38 -4.38
C MET A 143 3.73 -2.23 -3.18
N MET A 144 2.57 -1.61 -3.39
CA MET A 144 1.55 -1.45 -2.35
C MET A 144 1.00 -2.81 -1.89
N GLY A 145 0.67 -3.67 -2.86
CA GLY A 145 0.19 -5.02 -2.58
C GLY A 145 1.21 -5.89 -1.86
N PHE A 146 2.50 -5.77 -2.21
CA PHE A 146 3.60 -6.46 -1.53
C PHE A 146 3.67 -6.05 -0.06
N CYS A 147 3.66 -4.74 0.23
CA CYS A 147 3.68 -4.21 1.60
C CYS A 147 2.47 -4.70 2.43
N CYS A 148 1.25 -4.57 1.89
CA CYS A 148 0.03 -5.02 2.57
C CYS A 148 0.00 -6.53 2.81
N SER A 149 0.60 -7.32 1.90
CA SER A 149 0.66 -8.77 2.03
C SER A 149 1.48 -9.22 3.23
N PHE A 150 2.61 -8.56 3.54
CA PHE A 150 3.38 -8.85 4.75
C PHE A 150 2.60 -8.57 6.02
N CYS A 151 1.83 -7.49 6.07
CA CYS A 151 0.99 -7.19 7.22
C CYS A 151 -0.05 -8.29 7.46
N VAL A 152 -0.75 -8.73 6.41
CA VAL A 152 -1.80 -9.77 6.52
C VAL A 152 -1.20 -11.13 6.87
N ILE A 153 -0.07 -11.50 6.25
CA ILE A 153 0.65 -12.74 6.56
C ILE A 153 1.16 -12.71 8.01
N GLY A 154 1.77 -11.59 8.44
CA GLY A 154 2.27 -11.41 9.81
C GLY A 154 1.16 -11.57 10.85
N LEU A 155 0.01 -10.92 10.66
CA LEU A 155 -1.17 -11.11 11.52
C LEU A 155 -1.64 -12.57 11.51
N GLY A 156 -1.71 -13.19 10.33
CA GLY A 156 -2.05 -14.61 10.19
C GLY A 156 -1.14 -15.52 11.00
N ILE A 157 0.18 -15.29 10.96
CA ILE A 157 1.18 -16.07 11.71
C ILE A 157 0.99 -15.89 13.23
N ILE A 158 0.82 -14.66 13.72
CA ILE A 158 0.60 -14.38 15.15
C ILE A 158 -0.65 -15.11 15.66
N PHE A 159 -1.74 -15.12 14.89
CA PHE A 159 -2.95 -15.86 15.23
C PHE A 159 -2.74 -17.38 15.26
N ILE A 160 -1.84 -17.94 14.44
CA ILE A 160 -1.52 -19.38 14.49
C ILE A 160 -0.82 -19.72 15.80
N PHE A 161 0.13 -18.91 16.25
CA PHE A 161 0.86 -19.16 17.50
C PHE A 161 -0.01 -18.94 18.74
N THR A 162 -0.75 -17.82 18.81
CA THR A 162 -1.59 -17.47 19.98
C THR A 162 -2.83 -18.37 20.16
N LEU A 163 -3.41 -18.90 19.08
CA LEU A 163 -4.55 -19.84 19.18
C LEU A 163 -4.13 -21.30 19.40
N LYS A 164 -2.86 -21.65 19.13
CA LYS A 164 -2.35 -23.01 19.37
C LYS A 164 -2.22 -23.32 20.86
N ASP A 165 -1.94 -22.30 21.68
CA ASP A 165 -1.80 -22.45 23.13
C ASP A 165 -3.16 -22.66 23.85
N ASN A 166 -4.26 -22.13 23.30
CA ASN A 166 -5.59 -22.24 23.92
C ASN A 166 -6.24 -23.62 23.79
N LYS A 167 -5.83 -24.46 22.82
CA LYS A 167 -6.39 -25.81 22.68
C LYS A 167 -5.89 -26.80 23.74
N LEU A 168 -4.75 -26.54 24.35
CA LEU A 168 -4.23 -27.35 25.46
C LEU A 168 -4.92 -27.02 26.80
N GLN A 169 -5.43 -25.80 26.97
CA GLN A 169 -6.10 -25.38 28.20
C GLN A 169 -7.62 -25.61 28.21
N GLN A 170 -8.25 -25.82 27.06
CA GLN A 170 -9.70 -26.10 26.98
C GLN A 170 -10.11 -27.55 27.34
N GLY A 171 -9.16 -28.44 27.60
CA GLY A 171 -9.43 -29.87 27.86
C GLY A 171 -9.46 -30.31 29.32
N ILE A 172 -9.17 -29.43 30.28
CA ILE A 172 -9.10 -29.82 31.70
C ILE A 172 -9.76 -28.74 32.55
N MET A 173 -11.10 -28.79 32.64
CA MET A 173 -11.81 -28.14 33.74
C MET A 173 -11.66 -29.04 34.98
N MET A 174 -10.83 -28.62 35.93
CA MET A 174 -10.78 -29.23 37.25
C MET A 174 -11.79 -28.52 38.14
N VAL A 175 -12.87 -29.21 38.49
CA VAL A 175 -13.82 -28.71 39.48
C VAL A 175 -13.35 -29.21 40.84
N GLN A 176 -13.01 -28.30 41.74
CA GLN A 176 -12.70 -28.62 43.13
C GLN A 176 -14.02 -28.88 43.87
N LYS A 177 -14.22 -30.10 44.36
CA LYS A 177 -15.37 -30.43 45.20
C LYS A 177 -15.13 -29.89 46.61
N SER A 178 -16.22 -29.66 47.35
CA SER A 178 -16.22 -29.13 48.71
C SER A 178 -15.55 -30.03 49.75
N ASP A 179 -15.11 -31.24 49.36
CA ASP A 179 -14.35 -32.18 50.16
C ASP A 179 -12.81 -32.07 49.96
N GLY A 180 -12.37 -31.09 49.15
CA GLY A 180 -10.96 -30.84 48.86
C GLY A 180 -10.37 -31.71 47.75
N THR A 181 -11.18 -32.53 47.06
CA THR A 181 -10.72 -33.35 45.93
C THR A 181 -11.00 -32.67 44.58
N PHE A 182 -10.07 -32.83 43.64
CA PHE A 182 -10.22 -32.32 42.27
C PHE A 182 -10.76 -33.43 41.37
N GLN A 183 -11.88 -33.18 40.70
CA GLN A 183 -12.40 -34.11 39.68
C GLN A 183 -12.29 -33.49 38.30
N GLN A 184 -11.61 -34.21 37.40
CA GLN A 184 -11.50 -33.86 36.00
C GLN A 184 -12.84 -34.15 35.31
N VAL A 185 -13.53 -33.12 34.85
CA VAL A 185 -14.84 -33.27 34.21
C VAL A 185 -14.68 -33.10 32.71
N GLY A 186 -14.60 -34.23 31.99
CA GLY A 186 -14.77 -34.30 30.53
C GLY A 186 -13.49 -34.36 29.69
N GLY A 187 -13.00 -35.59 29.46
CA GLY A 187 -11.99 -35.97 28.47
C GLY A 187 -11.78 -37.49 28.59
N MET A 188 -11.69 -38.22 27.47
CA MET A 188 -11.74 -39.70 27.38
C MET A 188 -10.89 -40.46 28.43
N PRO A 189 -11.31 -41.66 28.88
CA PRO A 189 -10.65 -42.39 29.96
C PRO A 189 -9.24 -42.83 29.56
N ALA A 190 -8.23 -42.37 30.30
CA ALA A 190 -6.93 -43.03 30.35
C ALA A 190 -6.99 -44.18 31.38
N PRO A 191 -6.42 -45.36 31.09
CA PRO A 191 -6.47 -46.49 32.00
C PRO A 191 -5.62 -46.23 33.24
N ALA A 192 -6.18 -46.60 34.38
CA ALA A 192 -5.57 -46.51 35.70
C ALA A 192 -4.32 -47.40 35.82
N GLN A 193 -3.24 -46.84 36.35
CA GLN A 193 -2.24 -47.62 37.10
C GLN A 193 -1.85 -46.88 38.37
N SER A 194 -1.90 -47.66 39.45
CA SER A 194 -1.85 -47.37 40.88
C SER A 194 -0.45 -47.12 41.45
N ALA A 195 -0.31 -46.24 42.44
CA ALA A 195 0.56 -46.44 43.61
C ALA A 195 0.34 -45.36 44.71
N PRO A 196 0.72 -45.60 45.98
CA PRO A 196 0.00 -45.12 47.17
C PRO A 196 0.57 -43.86 47.86
N MET A 197 -0.27 -43.26 48.72
CA MET A 197 -0.05 -42.04 49.50
C MET A 197 0.84 -42.25 50.74
N VAL A 198 1.68 -41.26 51.10
CA VAL A 198 2.04 -40.92 52.50
C VAL A 198 2.37 -39.41 52.69
N ALA A 199 1.51 -38.75 53.48
CA ALA A 199 1.62 -37.64 54.45
C ALA A 199 2.75 -36.57 54.46
N GLY A 200 2.33 -35.31 54.68
CA GLY A 200 3.04 -34.33 55.54
C GLY A 200 2.75 -32.84 55.23
N GLY A 201 2.28 -32.06 56.22
CA GLY A 201 1.86 -30.64 56.15
C GLY A 201 2.96 -29.66 55.69
N ILE A 202 2.70 -28.38 55.40
CA ILE A 202 2.22 -27.27 56.26
C ILE A 202 1.93 -26.03 55.38
N HIS A 203 0.91 -25.23 55.71
CA HIS A 203 0.62 -23.88 55.13
C HIS A 203 1.44 -22.78 55.88
N PRO A 204 1.63 -21.51 55.40
CA PRO A 204 0.54 -20.54 55.14
C PRO A 204 0.74 -19.45 54.04
N ALA A 205 -0.43 -18.89 53.66
CA ALA A 205 -0.78 -17.51 53.28
C ALA A 205 -0.12 -16.80 52.07
N TYR A 206 -0.96 -16.38 51.10
CA TYR A 206 -1.21 -14.95 50.80
C TYR A 206 -2.62 -14.73 50.23
N THR A 207 -3.25 -13.69 50.75
CA THR A 207 -4.54 -13.07 50.38
C THR A 207 -4.54 -12.52 48.95
N THR A 208 -5.65 -12.68 48.21
CA THR A 208 -6.08 -11.69 47.21
C THR A 208 -7.61 -11.67 47.14
N GLU A 209 -8.16 -10.47 47.19
CA GLU A 209 -9.58 -10.11 47.26
C GLU A 209 -10.44 -10.68 46.11
N GLN A 210 -11.66 -11.09 46.44
CA GLN A 210 -12.76 -11.26 45.48
C GLN A 210 -13.66 -10.02 45.50
N PRO A 211 -14.11 -9.50 44.35
CA PRO A 211 -15.31 -8.66 44.32
C PRO A 211 -16.55 -9.56 44.40
N ILE A 212 -17.34 -9.35 45.45
CA ILE A 212 -18.68 -9.93 45.62
C ILE A 212 -19.63 -9.22 44.64
N ILE A 213 -20.21 -9.96 43.69
CA ILE A 213 -21.42 -9.54 42.99
C ILE A 213 -22.61 -10.00 43.86
N GLN A 214 -23.26 -9.05 44.53
CA GLN A 214 -24.50 -9.30 45.27
C GLN A 214 -25.69 -8.83 44.45
N GLN A 215 -26.45 -9.77 43.91
CA GLN A 215 -27.82 -9.54 43.45
C GLN A 215 -28.77 -9.55 44.67
N SER A 216 -29.66 -8.56 44.75
CA SER A 216 -30.96 -8.73 45.40
C SER A 216 -32.04 -8.01 44.62
N ILE A 217 -33.12 -8.74 44.36
CA ILE A 217 -34.36 -8.26 43.73
C ILE A 217 -35.21 -7.64 44.83
N GLN A 218 -35.68 -6.40 44.68
CA GLN A 218 -36.96 -5.99 45.24
C GLN A 218 -37.60 -4.85 44.46
N GLN A 219 -38.89 -5.06 44.22
CA GLN A 219 -39.85 -4.41 43.34
C GLN A 219 -40.49 -3.20 44.05
N VAL A 220 -40.40 -1.99 43.49
CA VAL A 220 -41.38 -0.90 43.71
C VAL A 220 -41.55 -0.07 42.42
N GLU A 221 -42.74 -0.25 41.87
CA GLU A 221 -43.52 0.56 40.95
C GLU A 221 -43.40 2.08 41.11
N ILE A 222 -42.94 2.81 40.05
CA ILE A 222 -43.46 4.12 39.64
C ILE A 222 -43.26 4.29 38.11
N LEU A 223 -44.37 4.37 37.37
CA LEU A 223 -44.46 4.73 35.96
C LEU A 223 -44.29 6.26 35.76
N PRO A 224 -43.80 6.74 34.61
CA PRO A 224 -44.28 8.01 34.05
C PRO A 224 -45.02 7.80 32.71
N PRO A 225 -45.89 8.76 32.33
CA PRO A 225 -46.97 8.51 31.37
C PRO A 225 -46.51 8.60 29.92
N ILE A 226 -47.01 7.68 29.09
CA ILE A 226 -47.07 7.83 27.65
C ILE A 226 -48.56 8.04 27.29
N GLY A 227 -48.93 9.28 27.03
CA GLY A 227 -50.02 9.65 26.12
C GLY A 227 -49.40 10.60 25.10
N GLY A 228 -49.50 10.46 23.78
CA GLY A 228 -50.54 9.84 22.97
C GLY A 228 -51.32 10.96 22.29
N GLN A 229 -50.94 11.36 21.06
CA GLN A 229 -51.85 11.93 20.04
C GLN A 229 -51.32 11.73 18.61
N GLN A 230 -51.97 10.77 17.95
CA GLN A 230 -52.33 10.59 16.54
C GLN A 230 -52.19 11.80 15.56
N PRO A 231 -51.68 11.60 14.33
CA PRO A 231 -52.04 12.44 13.19
C PRO A 231 -53.17 11.78 12.38
N PRO A 232 -54.15 12.57 11.89
CA PRO A 232 -54.49 12.38 10.49
C PRO A 232 -54.81 13.68 9.75
N ASN A 233 -54.55 13.61 8.45
CA ASN A 233 -55.28 14.22 7.34
C ASN A 233 -54.70 15.47 6.65
N GLN A 234 -54.17 15.20 5.44
CA GLN A 234 -54.47 15.79 4.13
C GLN A 234 -54.95 17.25 4.00
N GLY A 235 -54.34 17.97 3.05
CA GLY A 235 -55.08 18.82 2.10
C GLY A 235 -54.51 20.20 1.84
N LEU A 236 -54.13 20.42 0.56
CA LEU A 236 -53.90 21.67 -0.18
C LEU A 236 -52.65 22.50 0.11
#